data_AF-A0A8R1DED5-F1
#
_entry.id   AF-A0A8R1DED5-F1
#
_cell.length_a   1.000
_cell.length_b   1.000
_cell.length_c   1.000
_cell.angle_alpha   90.00
_cell.angle_beta   90.00
_cell.angle_gamma   90.00
#
_symmetry.space_group_name_H-M   'P 1'
#
loop_
_entity.id
_entity.type
_entity.pdbx_description
1 polymer ?
#
loop_
_entity_poly.entity_id
_entity_poly.type
_entity_poly.pdbx_seq_one_letter_code
_entity_poly.pdbx_strand_id
1 'polypeptide(L)'
;MKRRQTETDEDARDANSHDDARLFVPYSDYLELRSHVEHLTESLKSLHVALVEDGTKKLGDRINTLLPILSALPPLGPTPDPVTCHGGKTNSALSDPTPNANSLNNPAACPSDPMSIALQTLQMVEKSKRAVLERLPDDANDPQQDAKDLDLVVSFARKNDLPVPSRVHRHPCKSRFRPVKLQFGSKEDRDRFITGFYQAKSSDSTFSNIPTKPRCRRDLTQPELETLRQSRKFVYDENTKAKKSIYLMKDIHYKVNPNPRPFV
;
A
#
# COMPACT_ATOMS: atom_id res chain seq x y z
N MET A 1 -34.46 -24.59 63.16
CA MET A 1 -33.44 -23.50 63.28
C MET A 1 -32.42 -23.72 62.17
N LYS A 2 -32.49 -23.02 61.04
CA LYS A 2 -31.83 -21.73 60.69
C LYS A 2 -30.31 -21.84 60.38
N ARG A 3 -30.04 -21.71 59.06
CA ARG A 3 -28.89 -21.14 58.33
C ARG A 3 -27.59 -21.94 58.09
N ARG A 4 -27.08 -21.65 56.89
CA ARG A 4 -26.00 -22.18 56.03
C ARG A 4 -24.97 -21.04 55.83
N GLN A 5 -23.80 -21.37 55.24
CA GLN A 5 -22.76 -20.47 54.65
C GLN A 5 -21.85 -19.75 55.66
N THR A 6 -20.53 -19.53 55.47
CA THR A 6 -19.57 -19.59 54.33
C THR A 6 -18.15 -19.32 54.85
N GLU A 7 -17.11 -19.88 54.17
CA GLU A 7 -15.82 -19.25 53.73
C GLU A 7 -14.86 -18.58 54.78
N THR A 8 -13.53 -18.46 54.65
CA THR A 8 -12.51 -18.76 53.62
C THR A 8 -11.10 -18.49 54.18
N ASP A 9 -10.11 -19.14 53.54
CA ASP A 9 -8.79 -18.66 53.10
C ASP A 9 -7.77 -18.05 54.06
N GLU A 10 -6.56 -18.62 54.03
CA GLU A 10 -5.33 -17.96 53.56
C GLU A 10 -4.19 -19.00 53.56
N ASP A 11 -3.75 -19.47 52.39
CA ASP A 11 -2.35 -19.89 52.21
C ASP A 11 -1.95 -20.07 50.74
N ALA A 12 -0.72 -19.64 50.47
CA ALA A 12 0.14 -19.93 49.31
C ALA A 12 -0.13 -19.18 47.98
N ARG A 13 0.44 -17.98 47.86
CA ARG A 13 0.95 -17.44 46.58
C ARG A 13 2.47 -17.52 46.54
N ASP A 14 2.98 -17.56 45.32
CA ASP A 14 4.35 -17.26 44.85
C ASP A 14 5.32 -18.42 44.67
N ALA A 15 5.16 -19.09 43.53
CA ALA A 15 6.25 -19.71 42.79
C ALA A 15 5.97 -19.61 41.27
N ASN A 16 5.98 -18.41 40.68
CA ASN A 16 6.05 -18.29 39.21
C ASN A 16 6.55 -16.91 38.71
N SER A 17 7.76 -16.49 39.07
CA SER A 17 8.33 -15.19 38.65
C SER A 17 9.38 -15.26 37.51
N HIS A 18 9.48 -16.38 36.79
CA HIS A 18 10.55 -16.57 35.79
C HIS A 18 10.12 -16.44 34.31
N ASP A 19 8.84 -16.16 34.01
CA ASP A 19 8.36 -16.04 32.62
C ASP A 19 8.15 -14.59 32.13
N ASP A 20 8.12 -13.59 33.01
CA ASP A 20 7.87 -12.19 32.60
C ASP A 20 9.12 -11.48 32.02
N ALA A 21 10.33 -11.98 32.29
CA ALA A 21 11.57 -11.36 31.84
C ALA A 21 11.78 -11.44 30.31
N ARG A 22 11.02 -12.28 29.60
CA ARG A 22 11.10 -12.44 28.14
C ARG A 22 10.13 -11.54 27.37
N LEU A 23 9.20 -10.89 28.06
CA LEU A 23 8.19 -10.02 27.44
C LEU A 23 8.63 -8.55 27.37
N PHE A 24 9.68 -8.17 28.09
CA PHE A 24 10.14 -6.79 28.22
C PHE A 24 11.59 -6.63 27.77
N VAL A 25 11.81 -5.71 26.83
CA VAL A 25 13.15 -5.25 26.45
C VAL A 25 13.69 -4.34 27.57
N PRO A 26 14.93 -4.54 28.04
CA PRO A 26 15.54 -3.66 29.03
C PRO A 26 15.49 -2.19 28.61
N TYR A 27 15.20 -1.29 29.56
CA TYR A 27 15.12 0.15 29.28
C TYR A 27 16.44 0.73 28.75
N SER A 28 17.58 0.13 29.11
CA SER A 28 18.91 0.44 28.55
C SER A 28 18.93 0.27 27.03
N ASP A 29 18.40 -0.85 26.54
CA ASP A 29 18.44 -1.21 25.13
C ASP A 29 17.51 -0.29 24.32
N TYR A 30 16.39 0.15 24.92
CA TYR A 30 15.53 1.16 24.35
C TYR A 30 16.23 2.53 24.24
N LEU A 31 16.99 2.93 25.25
CA LEU A 31 17.76 4.19 25.22
C LEU A 31 18.86 4.14 24.15
N GLU A 32 19.55 3.00 24.02
CA GLU A 32 20.55 2.78 22.96
C GLU A 32 19.91 2.86 21.57
N LEU A 33 18.76 2.21 21.37
CA LEU A 33 18.01 2.28 20.12
C LEU A 33 17.56 3.72 19.80
N ARG A 34 17.03 4.43 20.81
CA ARG A 34 16.61 5.82 20.63
C ARG A 34 17.77 6.73 20.27
N SER A 35 18.90 6.62 20.98
CA SER A 35 20.12 7.37 20.69
C SER A 35 20.63 7.07 19.27
N HIS A 36 20.51 5.83 18.83
CA HIS A 36 20.88 5.41 17.48
C HIS A 36 19.97 6.03 16.41
N VAL A 37 18.65 6.01 16.62
CA VAL A 37 17.68 6.64 15.71
C VAL A 37 17.89 8.15 15.64
N GLU A 38 18.21 8.80 16.76
CA GLU A 38 18.58 10.21 16.80
C GLU A 38 19.85 10.48 15.96
N HIS A 39 20.92 9.71 16.13
CA HIS A 39 22.15 9.84 15.33
C HIS A 39 21.94 9.58 13.83
N LEU A 40 21.13 8.58 13.45
CA LEU A 40 20.76 8.31 12.06
C LEU A 40 19.99 9.48 11.45
N THR A 41 19.08 10.06 12.22
CA THR A 41 18.27 11.20 11.79
C THR A 41 19.14 12.43 11.55
N GLU A 42 20.11 12.69 12.42
CA GLU A 42 21.08 13.79 12.25
C GLU A 42 22.01 13.58 11.05
N SER A 43 22.47 12.35 10.85
CA SER A 43 23.32 11.98 9.71
C SER A 43 22.58 12.17 8.39
N LEU A 44 21.30 11.77 8.32
CA LEU A 44 20.45 11.97 7.15
C LEU A 44 20.18 13.45 6.87
N LYS A 45 19.94 14.26 7.91
CA LYS A 45 19.79 15.72 7.77
C LYS A 45 21.08 16.34 7.22
N SER A 46 22.25 15.96 7.73
CA SER A 46 23.55 16.45 7.26
C SER A 46 23.81 16.07 5.80
N LEU A 47 23.43 14.85 5.39
CA LEU A 47 23.55 14.39 4.02
C LEU A 47 22.60 15.13 3.07
N HIS A 48 21.36 15.38 3.51
CA HIS A 48 20.38 16.17 2.76
C HIS A 48 20.87 17.61 2.54
N VAL A 49 21.41 18.27 3.57
CA VAL A 49 21.99 19.62 3.45
C VAL A 49 23.16 19.62 2.46
N ALA A 50 24.09 18.66 2.57
CA ALA A 50 25.22 18.55 1.64
C ALA A 50 24.79 18.30 0.18
N LEU A 51 23.69 17.58 -0.03
CA LEU A 51 23.15 17.30 -1.35
C LEU A 51 22.46 18.51 -1.99
N VAL A 52 21.86 19.38 -1.16
CA VAL A 52 21.22 20.63 -1.59
C VAL A 52 22.28 21.72 -1.88
N GLU A 53 23.38 21.76 -1.12
CA GLU A 53 24.35 22.88 -1.18
C GLU A 53 25.55 22.64 -2.12
N ASP A 54 26.11 21.43 -2.23
CA ASP A 54 27.50 21.28 -2.70
C ASP A 54 27.71 20.41 -3.97
N GLY A 55 26.64 19.84 -4.56
CA GLY A 55 26.74 19.03 -5.77
C GLY A 55 27.60 17.75 -5.63
N THR A 56 27.64 16.95 -6.70
CA THR A 56 28.00 15.51 -6.64
C THR A 56 29.44 15.18 -6.24
N LYS A 57 30.39 16.12 -6.28
CA LYS A 57 31.81 15.80 -6.06
C LYS A 57 32.25 15.78 -4.59
N LYS A 58 31.65 16.60 -3.71
CA LYS A 58 31.95 16.61 -2.26
C LYS A 58 31.06 15.65 -1.46
N LEU A 59 30.00 15.14 -2.07
CA LEU A 59 29.11 14.15 -1.46
C LEU A 59 29.84 12.81 -1.22
N GLY A 60 30.72 12.40 -2.14
CA GLY A 60 31.49 11.16 -2.03
C GLY A 60 32.40 11.11 -0.81
N ASP A 61 33.11 12.21 -0.53
CA ASP A 61 34.04 12.29 0.61
C ASP A 61 33.28 12.27 1.95
N ARG A 62 32.11 12.92 2.01
CA ARG A 62 31.23 12.89 3.19
C ARG A 62 30.58 11.53 3.43
N ILE A 63 30.16 10.84 2.37
CA ILE A 63 29.64 9.46 2.46
C ILE A 63 30.71 8.51 3.01
N ASN A 64 31.94 8.60 2.49
CA ASN A 64 33.07 7.77 2.95
C ASN A 64 33.46 8.05 4.41
N THR A 65 33.20 9.26 4.91
CA THR A 65 33.43 9.62 6.32
C THR A 65 32.33 9.08 7.25
N LEU A 66 31.08 8.98 6.78
CA LEU A 66 29.93 8.50 7.56
C LEU A 66 29.78 6.97 7.57
N LEU A 67 30.26 6.28 6.53
CA LEU A 67 30.15 4.82 6.39
C LEU A 67 30.77 4.01 7.56
N PRO A 68 31.95 4.38 8.11
CA PRO A 68 32.54 3.68 9.26
C PRO A 68 31.71 3.83 10.53
N ILE A 69 31.00 4.94 10.70
CA ILE A 69 30.17 5.24 11.88
C ILE A 69 28.90 4.37 11.88
N LEU A 70 28.37 4.07 10.69
CA LEU A 70 27.20 3.20 10.51
C LEU A 70 27.53 1.70 10.65
N SER A 71 28.80 1.32 10.50
CA SER A 71 29.24 -0.08 10.49
C SER A 71 29.63 -0.61 11.87
N ALA A 72 29.64 0.23 12.90
CA ALA A 72 29.97 -0.15 14.26
C ALA A 72 28.70 -0.58 15.04
N LEU A 73 28.15 -1.75 14.70
CA LEU A 73 27.14 -2.39 15.55
C LEU A 73 27.82 -3.46 16.42
N PRO A 74 27.68 -3.44 17.75
CA PRO A 74 27.85 -4.64 18.54
C PRO A 74 26.76 -5.65 18.14
N PRO A 75 27.05 -6.96 18.15
CA PRO A 75 26.04 -7.97 17.83
C PRO A 75 24.85 -7.79 18.77
N LEU A 76 23.67 -7.56 18.19
CA LEU A 76 22.42 -7.63 18.94
C LEU A 76 22.38 -9.01 19.61
N GLY A 77 22.17 -9.01 20.93
CA GLY A 77 21.97 -10.22 21.70
C GLY A 77 20.84 -11.09 21.12
N PRO A 78 20.69 -12.33 21.61
CA PRO A 78 19.74 -13.29 21.05
C PRO A 78 18.35 -12.65 20.88
N THR A 79 17.88 -12.64 19.63
CA THR A 79 16.52 -12.20 19.29
C THR A 79 15.54 -13.00 20.14
N PRO A 80 14.67 -12.36 20.95
CA PRO A 80 13.61 -13.10 21.62
C PRO A 80 12.69 -13.71 20.54
N ASP A 81 12.32 -14.98 20.76
CA ASP A 81 11.43 -15.70 19.87
C ASP A 81 10.14 -14.92 19.62
N PRO A 82 9.59 -14.91 18.39
CA PRO A 82 8.33 -14.26 18.12
C PRO A 82 7.25 -14.85 19.03
N VAL A 83 6.63 -14.00 19.85
CA VAL A 83 5.51 -14.36 20.71
C VAL A 83 4.41 -14.94 19.82
N THR A 84 4.24 -16.26 19.86
CA THR A 84 3.13 -16.94 19.22
C THR A 84 1.89 -16.63 20.05
N CYS A 85 1.07 -15.70 19.57
CA CYS A 85 -0.26 -15.46 20.13
C CYS A 85 -1.12 -16.71 19.93
N HIS A 86 -1.15 -17.62 20.91
CA HIS A 86 -2.16 -18.66 21.00
C HIS A 86 -3.51 -18.03 21.42
N GLY A 87 -4.21 -17.46 20.45
CA GLY A 87 -5.63 -17.13 20.56
C GLY A 87 -6.47 -18.40 20.48
N GLY A 88 -7.15 -18.74 21.57
CA GLY A 88 -7.82 -20.02 21.80
C GLY A 88 -8.90 -20.41 20.79
N LYS A 89 -8.96 -21.71 20.53
CA LYS A 89 -10.09 -22.41 19.89
C LYS A 89 -11.27 -22.40 20.86
N THR A 90 -12.36 -21.71 20.52
CA THR A 90 -13.68 -22.07 21.05
C THR A 90 -14.29 -23.11 20.14
N ASN A 91 -14.51 -24.31 20.68
CA ASN A 91 -15.18 -25.41 20.02
C ASN A 91 -16.61 -25.04 19.63
N SER A 92 -16.98 -25.27 18.37
CA SER A 92 -18.33 -25.70 18.03
C SER A 92 -18.24 -26.63 16.81
N ALA A 93 -18.51 -27.90 17.06
CA ALA A 93 -18.51 -28.98 16.09
C ALA A 93 -19.74 -28.90 15.19
N LEU A 94 -19.58 -29.21 13.90
CA LEU A 94 -20.53 -30.02 13.12
C LEU A 94 -19.90 -30.37 11.74
N SER A 95 -19.35 -31.59 11.71
CA SER A 95 -19.32 -32.57 10.62
C SER A 95 -18.67 -32.24 9.25
N ASP A 96 -17.52 -32.90 9.08
CA ASP A 96 -16.84 -33.35 7.85
C ASP A 96 -17.75 -34.19 6.90
N PRO A 97 -17.40 -34.45 5.61
CA PRO A 97 -16.13 -35.09 5.22
C PRO A 97 -15.36 -34.51 4.01
N THR A 98 -14.05 -34.47 4.18
CA THR A 98 -12.93 -34.47 3.21
C THR A 98 -12.94 -35.75 2.31
N PRO A 99 -12.05 -35.95 1.28
CA PRO A 99 -10.87 -35.16 0.85
C PRO A 99 -10.72 -34.94 -0.68
N ASN A 100 -9.89 -33.98 -1.09
CA ASN A 100 -8.77 -34.32 -1.99
C ASN A 100 -7.65 -33.30 -1.92
N ALA A 101 -6.48 -33.83 -1.57
CA ALA A 101 -5.22 -33.15 -1.44
C ALA A 101 -4.64 -32.82 -2.82
N ASN A 102 -4.15 -31.59 -2.98
CA ASN A 102 -2.91 -31.33 -3.70
C ASN A 102 -2.29 -30.07 -3.09
N SER A 103 -1.37 -30.31 -2.15
CA SER A 103 -0.54 -29.30 -1.50
C SER A 103 0.15 -28.42 -2.53
N LEU A 104 -0.09 -27.11 -2.43
CA LEU A 104 0.82 -26.12 -2.96
C LEU A 104 2.13 -26.21 -2.17
N ASN A 105 3.19 -26.66 -2.85
CA ASN A 105 4.55 -26.38 -2.45
C ASN A 105 4.76 -24.86 -2.49
N ASN A 106 4.77 -24.22 -1.33
CA ASN A 106 5.29 -22.87 -1.15
C ASN A 106 6.81 -23.02 -0.95
N PRO A 107 7.68 -22.56 -1.86
CA PRO A 107 9.11 -22.54 -1.57
C PRO A 107 9.39 -21.40 -0.59
N ALA A 108 10.15 -21.73 0.44
CA ALA A 108 10.67 -20.84 1.46
C ALA A 108 11.16 -19.50 0.89
N ALA A 109 10.80 -18.42 1.56
CA ALA A 109 11.30 -17.09 1.29
C ALA A 109 12.83 -17.08 1.43
N CYS A 110 13.54 -16.81 0.33
CA CYS A 110 14.94 -16.43 0.36
C CYS A 110 15.12 -15.17 1.24
N PRO A 111 16.28 -14.98 1.88
CA PRO A 111 16.61 -13.71 2.52
C PRO A 111 16.66 -12.63 1.42
N SER A 112 15.62 -11.81 1.34
CA SER A 112 15.55 -10.69 0.40
C SER A 112 16.60 -9.66 0.80
N ASP A 113 17.57 -9.43 -0.10
CA ASP A 113 18.59 -8.39 0.00
C ASP A 113 17.95 -7.06 0.49
N PRO A 114 18.42 -6.48 1.61
CA PRO A 114 17.86 -5.22 2.14
C PRO A 114 17.75 -4.10 1.11
N MET A 115 18.67 -4.04 0.13
CA MET A 115 18.60 -3.07 -0.96
C MET A 115 17.41 -3.32 -1.88
N SER A 116 17.11 -4.58 -2.19
CA SER A 116 15.93 -4.95 -2.98
C SER A 116 14.62 -4.57 -2.28
N ILE A 117 14.55 -4.75 -0.96
CA ILE A 117 13.41 -4.34 -0.13
C ILE A 117 13.26 -2.81 -0.19
N ALA A 118 14.34 -2.06 0.04
CA ALA A 118 14.32 -0.61 0.02
C ALA A 118 13.84 -0.05 -1.33
N LEU A 119 14.33 -0.60 -2.45
CA LEU A 119 13.90 -0.22 -3.79
C LEU A 119 12.43 -0.54 -4.03
N GLN A 120 11.95 -1.71 -3.58
CA GLN A 120 10.54 -2.07 -3.68
C GLN A 120 9.65 -1.14 -2.84
N THR A 121 10.08 -0.83 -1.61
CA THR A 121 9.38 0.11 -0.72
C THR A 121 9.31 1.49 -1.34
N LEU A 122 10.42 1.99 -1.90
CA LEU A 122 10.45 3.28 -2.59
C LEU A 122 9.48 3.30 -3.77
N GLN A 123 9.50 2.25 -4.60
CA GLN A 123 8.57 2.13 -5.72
C GLN A 123 7.11 2.10 -5.26
N MET A 124 6.81 1.41 -4.16
CA MET A 124 5.47 1.38 -3.56
C MET A 124 5.05 2.76 -3.06
N VAL A 125 5.95 3.49 -2.39
CA VAL A 125 5.70 4.86 -1.92
C VAL A 125 5.45 5.79 -3.11
N GLU A 126 6.26 5.72 -4.16
CA GLU A 126 6.05 6.53 -5.36
C GLU A 126 4.71 6.23 -6.03
N LYS A 127 4.38 4.95 -6.23
CA LYS A 127 3.09 4.53 -6.79
C LYS A 127 1.90 4.94 -5.94
N SER A 128 2.06 4.97 -4.61
CA SER A 128 1.00 5.39 -3.69
C SER A 128 0.54 6.83 -3.93
N LYS A 129 1.41 7.66 -4.52
CA LYS A 129 1.16 9.06 -4.86
C LYS A 129 0.77 9.27 -6.32
N ARG A 130 0.54 8.18 -7.09
CA ARG A 130 0.20 8.25 -8.51
C ARG A 130 -1.23 7.80 -8.78
N ALA A 131 -1.90 8.52 -9.67
CA ALA A 131 -3.12 8.08 -10.31
C ALA A 131 -2.85 7.73 -11.79
N VAL A 132 -3.77 6.96 -12.36
CA VAL A 132 -3.77 6.57 -13.77
C VAL A 132 -5.12 6.95 -14.36
N LEU A 133 -5.11 7.84 -15.36
CA LEU A 133 -6.24 8.09 -16.22
C LEU A 133 -6.17 7.17 -17.45
N GLU A 134 -7.21 6.36 -17.61
CA GLU A 134 -7.38 5.43 -18.71
C GLU A 134 -8.39 5.97 -19.72
N ARG A 135 -8.21 5.58 -20.99
CA ARG A 135 -9.15 5.86 -22.09
C ARG A 135 -9.28 7.35 -22.44
N LEU A 136 -8.27 8.15 -22.14
CA LEU A 136 -8.13 9.49 -22.71
C LEU A 136 -7.73 9.40 -24.20
N PRO A 137 -8.23 10.30 -25.07
CA PRO A 137 -7.74 10.44 -26.44
C PRO A 137 -6.22 10.55 -26.46
N ASP A 138 -5.56 9.92 -27.41
CA ASP A 138 -4.09 9.79 -27.47
C ASP A 138 -3.64 9.89 -28.92
N ASP A 139 -2.59 10.67 -29.15
CA ASP A 139 -1.80 10.64 -30.38
C ASP A 139 -0.34 10.35 -30.02
N ALA A 140 0.14 9.19 -30.44
CA ALA A 140 1.52 8.76 -30.17
C ALA A 140 2.56 9.53 -30.98
N ASN A 141 2.14 10.20 -32.06
CA ASN A 141 3.02 10.99 -32.92
C ASN A 141 3.08 12.46 -32.48
N ASP A 142 2.24 12.87 -31.54
CA ASP A 142 2.23 14.24 -31.02
C ASP A 142 3.26 14.40 -29.89
N PRO A 143 4.36 15.15 -30.11
CA PRO A 143 5.37 15.38 -29.08
C PRO A 143 4.85 16.25 -27.92
N GLN A 144 3.74 16.97 -28.09
CA GLN A 144 3.13 17.82 -27.07
C GLN A 144 1.98 17.14 -26.32
N GLN A 145 1.73 15.85 -26.58
CA GLN A 145 0.61 15.10 -25.98
C GLN A 145 0.62 15.19 -24.44
N ASP A 146 1.77 14.98 -23.80
CA ASP A 146 1.90 15.04 -22.34
C ASP A 146 1.62 16.44 -21.78
N ALA A 147 2.01 17.50 -22.49
CA ALA A 147 1.75 18.88 -22.10
C ALA A 147 0.25 19.23 -22.21
N LYS A 148 -0.40 18.82 -23.31
CA LYS A 148 -1.84 18.98 -23.50
C LYS A 148 -2.64 18.22 -22.43
N ASP A 149 -2.21 17.01 -22.10
CA ASP A 149 -2.82 16.22 -21.03
C ASP A 149 -2.64 16.88 -19.66
N LEU A 150 -1.45 17.44 -19.38
CA LEU A 150 -1.21 18.20 -18.16
C LEU A 150 -2.16 19.40 -18.07
N ASP A 151 -2.22 20.25 -19.09
CA ASP A 151 -3.07 21.45 -19.10
C ASP A 151 -4.55 21.10 -18.94
N LEU A 152 -5.01 20.04 -19.61
CA LEU A 152 -6.37 19.53 -19.50
C LEU A 152 -6.69 19.10 -18.06
N VAL A 153 -5.80 18.33 -17.44
CA VAL A 153 -6.02 17.81 -16.08
C VAL A 153 -5.90 18.94 -15.04
N VAL A 154 -4.94 19.86 -15.19
CA VAL A 154 -4.78 21.02 -14.30
C VAL A 154 -6.02 21.92 -14.36
N SER A 155 -6.53 22.21 -15.56
CA SER A 155 -7.72 23.04 -15.75
C SER A 155 -8.95 22.41 -15.10
N PHE A 156 -9.15 21.10 -15.32
CA PHE A 156 -10.23 20.35 -14.67
C PHE A 156 -10.08 20.35 -13.14
N ALA A 157 -8.87 20.10 -12.64
CA ALA A 157 -8.62 20.03 -11.20
C ALA A 157 -8.94 21.38 -10.53
N ARG A 158 -8.42 22.49 -11.07
CA ARG A 158 -8.66 23.84 -10.54
C ARG A 158 -10.14 24.22 -10.57
N LYS A 159 -10.83 23.91 -11.68
CA LYS A 159 -12.26 24.23 -11.85
C LYS A 159 -13.15 23.51 -10.83
N ASN A 160 -12.75 22.31 -10.39
CA ASN A 160 -13.53 21.46 -9.50
C ASN A 160 -12.94 21.38 -8.07
N ASP A 161 -12.05 22.31 -7.71
CA ASP A 161 -11.36 22.37 -6.41
C ASP A 161 -10.69 21.04 -5.99
N LEU A 162 -10.02 20.40 -6.95
CA LEU A 162 -9.30 19.14 -6.76
C LEU A 162 -7.79 19.37 -6.67
N PRO A 163 -7.06 18.48 -5.98
CA PRO A 163 -5.61 18.52 -5.97
C PRO A 163 -5.02 18.49 -7.39
N VAL A 164 -4.04 19.36 -7.64
CA VAL A 164 -3.41 19.49 -8.95
C VAL A 164 -2.20 18.55 -9.02
N PRO A 165 -2.06 17.70 -10.06
CA PRO A 165 -0.88 16.86 -10.21
C PRO A 165 0.35 17.71 -10.56
N SER A 166 1.51 17.32 -10.02
CA SER A 166 2.79 18.00 -10.27
C SER A 166 3.43 17.59 -11.60
N ARG A 167 3.13 16.38 -12.09
CA ARG A 167 3.65 15.86 -13.35
C ARG A 167 2.66 14.90 -14.00
N VAL A 168 2.67 14.91 -15.32
CA VAL A 168 1.92 13.98 -16.17
C VAL A 168 2.86 13.31 -17.16
N HIS A 169 2.62 12.05 -17.47
CA HIS A 169 3.24 11.38 -18.62
C HIS A 169 2.38 10.24 -19.16
N ARG A 170 2.41 10.01 -20.47
CA ARG A 170 1.83 8.81 -21.10
C ARG A 170 2.75 7.61 -20.87
N HIS A 171 2.19 6.50 -20.40
CA HIS A 171 2.94 5.27 -20.26
C HIS A 171 3.19 4.61 -21.63
N PRO A 172 4.45 4.38 -22.03
CA PRO A 172 4.76 3.77 -23.33
C PRO A 172 4.25 2.33 -23.36
N CYS A 173 3.25 2.06 -24.19
CA CYS A 173 2.68 0.73 -24.38
C CYS A 173 1.99 0.63 -25.75
N LYS A 174 1.63 -0.59 -26.16
CA LYS A 174 0.97 -0.87 -27.46
C LYS A 174 -0.52 -0.51 -27.49
N SER A 175 -1.06 0.09 -26.43
CA SER A 175 -2.49 0.47 -26.35
C SER A 175 -2.77 1.65 -27.28
N ARG A 176 -3.94 1.63 -27.95
CA ARG A 176 -4.45 2.80 -28.70
C ARG A 176 -4.69 4.01 -27.79
N PHE A 177 -4.97 3.77 -26.52
CA PHE A 177 -5.14 4.81 -25.51
C PHE A 177 -4.09 4.56 -24.43
N ARG A 178 -2.87 5.07 -24.62
CA ARG A 178 -1.81 4.91 -23.61
C ARG A 178 -2.28 5.53 -22.30
N PRO A 179 -2.18 4.82 -21.17
CA PRO A 179 -2.59 5.36 -19.88
C PRO A 179 -1.79 6.61 -19.51
N VAL A 180 -2.46 7.60 -18.94
CA VAL A 180 -1.83 8.82 -18.44
C VAL A 180 -1.55 8.65 -16.96
N LYS A 181 -0.29 8.79 -16.55
CA LYS A 181 0.12 8.75 -15.15
C LYS A 181 0.18 10.17 -14.59
N LEU A 182 -0.50 10.39 -13.48
CA LEU A 182 -0.55 11.65 -12.75
C LEU A 182 0.23 11.49 -11.44
N GLN A 183 1.18 12.39 -11.16
CA GLN A 183 1.95 12.40 -9.93
C GLN A 183 1.40 13.47 -8.97
N PHE A 184 1.17 13.10 -7.71
CA PHE A 184 0.77 14.01 -6.63
C PHE A 184 1.85 14.09 -5.54
N GLY A 185 1.75 15.08 -4.66
CA GLY A 185 2.66 15.25 -3.53
C GLY A 185 2.45 14.22 -2.41
N SER A 186 1.19 13.77 -2.24
CA SER A 186 0.76 12.87 -1.18
C SER A 186 -0.21 11.80 -1.70
N LYS A 187 -0.42 10.75 -0.90
CA LYS A 187 -1.41 9.70 -1.18
C LYS A 187 -2.83 10.27 -1.02
N GLU A 188 -2.99 11.15 -0.05
CA GLU A 188 -4.23 11.80 0.35
C GLU A 188 -4.76 12.70 -0.78
N ASP A 189 -3.88 13.47 -1.41
CA ASP A 189 -4.21 14.29 -2.58
C ASP A 189 -4.63 13.44 -3.77
N ARG A 190 -3.90 12.35 -4.00
CA ARG A 190 -4.22 11.39 -5.06
C ARG A 190 -5.61 10.77 -4.84
N ASP A 191 -5.93 10.35 -3.62
CA ASP A 191 -7.23 9.73 -3.28
C ASP A 191 -8.39 10.73 -3.37
N ARG A 192 -8.16 11.97 -2.92
CA ARG A 192 -9.12 13.07 -3.06
C ARG A 192 -9.37 13.41 -4.53
N PHE A 193 -8.32 13.48 -5.35
CA PHE A 193 -8.45 13.68 -6.79
C PHE A 193 -9.25 12.56 -7.46
N ILE A 194 -8.95 11.28 -7.17
CA ILE A 194 -9.70 10.15 -7.76
C ILE A 194 -11.19 10.25 -7.41
N THR A 195 -11.50 10.50 -6.14
CA THR A 195 -12.89 10.60 -5.67
C THR A 195 -13.61 11.76 -6.34
N GLY A 196 -13.00 12.95 -6.32
CA GLY A 196 -13.57 14.15 -6.94
C GLY A 196 -13.69 14.06 -8.45
N PHE A 197 -12.76 13.37 -9.12
CA PHE A 197 -12.86 13.07 -10.54
C PHE A 197 -14.16 12.32 -10.87
N TYR A 198 -14.53 11.29 -10.10
CA TYR A 198 -15.78 10.56 -10.34
C TYR A 198 -17.03 11.37 -10.01
N GLN A 199 -16.95 12.32 -9.08
CA GLN A 199 -18.04 13.24 -8.76
C GLN A 199 -18.28 14.26 -9.87
N ALA A 200 -17.20 14.83 -10.44
CA ALA A 200 -17.28 15.94 -11.39
C ALA A 200 -17.25 15.55 -12.88
N LYS A 201 -16.64 14.42 -13.27
CA LYS A 201 -16.37 14.11 -14.69
C LYS A 201 -17.60 13.99 -15.59
N SER A 202 -18.77 13.73 -15.02
CA SER A 202 -20.01 13.59 -15.78
C SER A 202 -20.69 14.93 -16.04
N SER A 203 -20.45 15.93 -15.17
CA SER A 203 -20.97 17.29 -15.29
C SER A 203 -19.98 18.25 -15.96
N ASP A 204 -18.69 17.91 -15.98
CA ASP A 204 -17.66 18.73 -16.61
C ASP A 204 -17.49 18.39 -18.10
N SER A 205 -17.67 19.39 -18.97
CA SER A 205 -17.52 19.29 -20.43
C SER A 205 -16.16 18.78 -20.89
N THR A 206 -15.10 18.96 -20.09
CA THR A 206 -13.76 18.44 -20.39
C THR A 206 -13.75 16.92 -20.51
N PHE A 207 -14.54 16.21 -19.70
CA PHE A 207 -14.56 14.74 -19.66
C PHE A 207 -15.88 14.14 -20.11
N SER A 208 -17.01 14.84 -19.95
CA SER A 208 -18.34 14.34 -20.32
C SER A 208 -18.46 14.08 -21.82
N ASN A 209 -17.79 14.90 -22.63
CA ASN A 209 -17.85 14.83 -24.09
C ASN A 209 -16.93 13.77 -24.69
N ILE A 210 -16.06 13.15 -23.88
CA ILE A 210 -15.13 12.13 -24.36
C ILE A 210 -15.88 10.79 -24.54
N PRO A 211 -16.03 10.27 -25.77
CA PRO A 211 -16.87 9.09 -26.05
C PRO A 211 -16.42 7.83 -25.31
N THR A 212 -15.11 7.71 -25.10
CA THR A 212 -14.49 6.57 -24.42
C THR A 212 -14.69 6.59 -22.91
N LYS A 213 -15.34 7.62 -22.32
CA LYS A 213 -15.64 7.72 -20.89
C LYS A 213 -14.42 7.40 -20.00
N PRO A 214 -13.51 8.38 -19.82
CA PRO A 214 -12.29 8.18 -19.05
C PRO A 214 -12.54 7.63 -17.65
N ARG A 215 -11.58 6.82 -17.20
CA ARG A 215 -11.58 6.17 -15.88
C ARG A 215 -10.33 6.59 -15.14
N CYS A 216 -10.46 6.82 -13.83
CA CYS A 216 -9.34 7.16 -12.97
C CYS A 216 -9.16 6.06 -11.93
N ARG A 217 -7.94 5.68 -11.64
CA ARG A 217 -7.61 4.73 -10.56
C ARG A 217 -6.24 5.05 -10.00
N ARG A 218 -5.87 4.37 -8.91
CA ARG A 218 -4.49 4.40 -8.41
C ARG A 218 -3.53 3.67 -9.35
N ASP A 219 -2.25 4.05 -9.32
CA ASP A 219 -1.21 3.26 -9.98
C ASP A 219 -1.02 1.95 -9.19
N LEU A 220 -1.18 0.82 -9.87
CA LEU A 220 -1.24 -0.49 -9.26
C LEU A 220 0.10 -1.21 -9.43
N THR A 221 0.48 -2.00 -8.45
CA THR A 221 1.57 -2.97 -8.58
C THR A 221 1.18 -4.10 -9.54
N GLN A 222 2.15 -4.90 -9.98
CA GLN A 222 1.87 -6.01 -10.89
C GLN A 222 0.92 -7.06 -10.27
N PRO A 223 1.08 -7.48 -9.00
CA PRO A 223 0.12 -8.37 -8.35
C PRO A 223 -1.29 -7.78 -8.29
N GLU A 224 -1.42 -6.49 -7.96
CA GLU A 224 -2.73 -5.83 -7.89
C GLU A 224 -3.40 -5.70 -9.28
N LEU A 225 -2.61 -5.50 -10.34
CA LEU A 225 -3.13 -5.53 -11.72
C LEU A 225 -3.68 -6.91 -12.09
N GLU A 226 -3.03 -7.97 -11.63
CA GLU A 226 -3.50 -9.34 -11.83
C GLU A 226 -4.83 -9.58 -11.09
N THR A 227 -4.90 -9.18 -9.82
CA THR A 227 -6.15 -9.20 -9.04
C THR A 227 -7.28 -8.41 -9.73
N LEU A 228 -6.97 -7.23 -10.28
CA LEU A 228 -7.93 -6.41 -11.00
C LEU A 228 -8.45 -7.13 -12.26
N ARG A 229 -7.56 -7.79 -13.02
CA ARG A 229 -7.95 -8.55 -14.22
C ARG A 229 -8.86 -9.73 -13.87
N GLN A 230 -8.48 -10.50 -12.86
CA GLN A 230 -9.27 -11.64 -12.38
C GLN A 230 -10.64 -11.19 -11.88
N SER A 231 -10.69 -10.14 -11.07
CA SER A 231 -11.95 -9.57 -10.55
C SER A 231 -12.85 -9.05 -11.68
N ARG A 232 -12.29 -8.32 -12.66
CA ARG A 232 -13.04 -7.84 -13.83
C ARG A 232 -13.62 -8.99 -14.65
N LYS A 233 -12.82 -10.03 -14.88
CA LYS A 233 -13.26 -11.23 -15.61
C LYS A 233 -14.42 -11.90 -14.87
N PHE A 234 -14.24 -12.17 -13.58
CA PHE A 234 -15.29 -12.77 -12.74
C PHE A 234 -16.60 -11.97 -12.78
N VAL A 235 -16.54 -10.65 -12.56
CA VAL A 235 -17.73 -9.79 -12.58
C VAL A 235 -18.43 -9.84 -13.93
N TYR A 236 -17.68 -9.79 -15.03
CA TYR A 236 -18.25 -9.84 -16.37
C TYR A 236 -18.92 -11.19 -16.66
N ASP A 237 -18.21 -12.29 -16.39
CA ASP A 237 -18.69 -13.65 -16.67
C ASP A 237 -19.98 -13.95 -15.87
N GLU A 238 -19.98 -13.65 -14.57
CA GLU A 238 -21.13 -13.89 -13.69
C GLU A 238 -22.31 -12.97 -13.99
N ASN A 239 -22.07 -11.69 -14.29
CA ASN A 239 -23.15 -10.78 -14.67
C ASN A 239 -23.77 -11.14 -16.02
N THR A 240 -22.95 -11.59 -16.97
CA THR A 240 -23.39 -12.07 -18.29
C THR A 240 -24.25 -13.31 -18.14
N LYS A 241 -23.80 -14.29 -17.36
CA LYS A 241 -24.53 -15.51 -17.05
C LYS A 241 -25.87 -15.22 -16.37
N ALA A 242 -25.90 -14.28 -15.42
CA ALA A 242 -27.11 -13.87 -14.72
C ALA A 242 -28.02 -12.94 -15.53
N LYS A 243 -27.54 -12.41 -16.68
CA LYS A 243 -28.15 -11.32 -17.46
C LYS A 243 -28.50 -10.09 -16.60
N LYS A 244 -27.81 -9.93 -15.46
CA LYS A 244 -28.05 -8.92 -14.43
C LYS A 244 -26.73 -8.53 -13.77
N SER A 245 -26.59 -7.27 -13.38
CA SER A 245 -25.40 -6.75 -12.71
C SER A 245 -25.36 -7.13 -11.23
N ILE A 246 -25.21 -8.42 -10.93
CA ILE A 246 -25.18 -8.96 -9.55
C ILE A 246 -23.89 -8.60 -8.80
N TYR A 247 -22.79 -8.34 -9.53
CA TYR A 247 -21.54 -7.85 -8.96
C TYR A 247 -21.14 -6.49 -9.55
N LEU A 248 -20.52 -5.66 -8.71
CA LEU A 248 -19.93 -4.37 -9.07
C LEU A 248 -18.46 -4.35 -8.66
N MET A 249 -17.63 -3.72 -9.48
CA MET A 249 -16.23 -3.44 -9.12
C MET A 249 -16.16 -2.44 -7.96
N LYS A 250 -15.23 -2.68 -7.03
CA LYS A 250 -14.81 -1.76 -5.97
C LYS A 250 -13.28 -1.79 -5.89
N ASP A 251 -12.65 -0.71 -6.35
CA ASP A 251 -11.20 -0.65 -6.60
C ASP A 251 -10.72 -1.82 -7.48
N ILE A 252 -9.89 -2.72 -6.93
CA ILE A 252 -9.38 -3.91 -7.62
C ILE A 252 -10.20 -5.18 -7.36
N HIS A 253 -11.15 -5.12 -6.42
CA HIS A 253 -12.02 -6.23 -6.06
C HIS A 253 -13.44 -6.01 -6.59
N TYR A 254 -14.36 -6.89 -6.20
CA TYR A 254 -15.78 -6.76 -6.48
C TYR A 254 -16.61 -6.90 -5.21
N LYS A 255 -17.85 -6.41 -5.28
CA LYS A 255 -18.86 -6.55 -4.23
C LYS A 255 -20.19 -6.94 -4.86
N VAL A 256 -21.07 -7.52 -4.05
CA VAL A 256 -22.47 -7.75 -4.46
C VAL A 256 -23.16 -6.41 -4.71
N ASN A 257 -23.91 -6.34 -5.80
CA ASN A 257 -24.74 -5.20 -6.11
C ASN A 257 -26.05 -5.27 -5.30
N PRO A 258 -26.34 -4.31 -4.40
CA PRO A 258 -27.61 -4.29 -3.69
C PRO A 258 -28.80 -4.03 -4.62
N ASN A 259 -28.57 -3.45 -5.81
CA ASN A 259 -29.61 -3.09 -6.77
C ASN A 259 -29.26 -3.61 -8.18
N PRO A 260 -29.40 -4.93 -8.45
CA PRO A 260 -29.10 -5.51 -9.76
C PRO A 260 -29.97 -4.91 -10.86
N ARG A 261 -29.34 -4.57 -11.99
CA ARG A 261 -30.00 -4.06 -13.21
C ARG A 261 -29.72 -5.01 -14.38
N PRO A 262 -30.50 -4.99 -15.47
CA PRO A 262 -30.17 -5.76 -16.66
C PRO A 262 -28.73 -5.50 -17.10
N PHE A 263 -28.00 -6.59 -17.39
CA PHE A 263 -26.61 -6.52 -17.88
C PHE A 263 -26.63 -6.77 -19.39
N VAL A 264 -26.13 -5.79 -20.14
CA VAL A 264 -26.07 -5.77 -21.61
C VAL A 264 -24.64 -5.95 -22.05
#